data_AF-A0A9P8JR40-F1
#
_entry.id   AF-A0A9P8JR40-F1
#
_cell.length_a   1.000
_cell.length_b   1.000
_cell.length_c   1.000
_cell.angle_alpha   90.00
_cell.angle_beta   90.00
_cell.angle_gamma   90.00
#
_symmetry.space_group_name_H-M   'P 1'
#
loop_
_entity.id
_entity.type
_entity.pdbx_description
1 polymer ?
#
loop_
_entity_poly.entity_id
_entity_poly.type
_entity_poly.pdbx_seq_one_letter_code
_entity_poly.pdbx_strand_id
1 'polypeptide(L)'
;MGTGKKEAARKTRQGKVGDGMANVKVKGENFYRDAKKVKKLNVLTKGTAQRNAAGEITKAAVFQSRERPSARIEPNRKWFTNTRVISQDALSAFRGAVQAQQNDPYSYLLKQNKLPMSLIKDDETK
;
A
#
# COMPACT_ATOMS: atom_id res chain seq x y z
N MET A 1 36.85 -18.22 19.37
CA MET A 1 35.83 -17.30 18.80
C MET A 1 34.80 -18.08 18.00
N GLY A 2 33.50 -17.88 18.22
CA GLY A 2 32.43 -18.68 17.57
C GLY A 2 32.28 -18.42 16.07
N THR A 3 32.26 -19.47 15.27
CA THR A 3 32.16 -19.41 13.79
C THR A 3 30.70 -19.49 13.30
N GLY A 4 29.82 -20.19 14.02
CA GLY A 4 28.44 -20.48 13.57
C GLY A 4 27.37 -19.40 13.83
N LYS A 5 27.57 -18.51 14.81
CA LYS A 5 26.64 -17.42 15.18
C LYS A 5 27.08 -16.06 14.61
N LYS A 6 27.62 -16.05 13.38
CA LYS A 6 28.00 -14.83 12.65
C LYS A 6 26.96 -14.52 11.57
N GLU A 7 26.68 -13.25 11.32
CA GLU A 7 25.72 -12.83 10.29
C GLU A 7 26.13 -13.29 8.88
N ALA A 8 27.43 -13.26 8.56
CA ALA A 8 27.93 -13.80 7.29
C ALA A 8 27.62 -15.30 7.12
N ALA A 9 27.91 -16.10 8.16
CA ALA A 9 27.63 -17.54 8.17
C ALA A 9 26.12 -17.86 8.21
N ARG A 10 25.30 -17.00 8.82
CA ARG A 10 23.84 -17.12 8.77
C ARG A 10 23.33 -16.90 7.36
N LYS A 11 23.82 -15.84 6.68
CA LYS A 11 23.39 -15.50 5.32
C LYS A 11 23.74 -16.60 4.32
N THR A 12 24.95 -17.17 4.41
CA THR A 12 25.36 -18.33 3.58
C THR A 12 24.47 -19.54 3.83
N ARG A 13 24.23 -19.91 5.09
CA ARG A 13 23.32 -21.03 5.44
C ARG A 13 21.88 -20.81 4.99
N GLN A 14 21.41 -19.57 4.96
CA GLN A 14 20.06 -19.22 4.49
C GLN A 14 19.96 -19.03 2.97
N GLY A 15 21.06 -19.20 2.21
CA GLY A 15 21.08 -18.98 0.76
C GLY A 15 20.92 -17.52 0.33
N LYS A 16 21.06 -16.55 1.25
CA LYS A 16 20.81 -15.12 1.02
C LYS A 16 22.08 -14.33 0.64
N VAL A 17 22.97 -14.93 -0.16
CA VAL A 17 24.30 -14.37 -0.48
C VAL A 17 24.40 -13.93 -1.96
N GLY A 18 23.43 -14.29 -2.80
CA GLY A 18 23.46 -14.07 -4.25
C GLY A 18 22.57 -12.93 -4.76
N ASP A 19 22.24 -11.92 -3.95
CA ASP A 19 21.35 -10.84 -4.37
C ASP A 19 22.03 -9.77 -5.25
N GLY A 20 23.34 -9.88 -5.51
CA GLY A 20 24.11 -8.94 -6.32
C GLY A 20 24.27 -7.55 -5.70
N MET A 21 23.71 -7.33 -4.50
CA MET A 21 23.57 -6.01 -3.85
C MET A 21 24.18 -6.03 -2.45
N ALA A 22 25.45 -6.43 -2.36
CA ALA A 22 26.18 -6.59 -1.10
C ALA A 22 26.23 -5.33 -0.21
N ASN A 23 26.04 -4.14 -0.80
CA ASN A 23 25.98 -2.85 -0.12
C ASN A 23 24.59 -2.50 0.44
N VAL A 24 23.50 -3.12 -0.04
CA VAL A 24 22.13 -2.82 0.40
C VAL A 24 21.78 -3.66 1.63
N LYS A 25 22.24 -3.22 2.80
CA LYS A 25 21.89 -3.82 4.09
C LYS A 25 21.25 -2.81 5.03
N VAL A 26 20.22 -3.24 5.75
CA VAL A 26 19.58 -2.43 6.79
C VAL A 26 20.29 -2.67 8.13
N LYS A 27 20.80 -1.61 8.74
CA LYS A 27 21.43 -1.69 10.06
C LYS A 27 20.44 -2.23 11.10
N GLY A 28 20.83 -3.28 11.81
CA GLY A 28 20.00 -3.94 12.83
C GLY A 28 19.28 -5.21 12.36
N GLU A 29 19.50 -5.64 11.11
CA GLU A 29 19.10 -6.99 10.68
C GLU A 29 19.86 -8.06 11.48
N ASN A 30 19.14 -9.06 11.99
CA ASN A 30 19.71 -10.19 12.70
C ASN A 30 18.82 -11.43 12.54
N PHE A 31 19.11 -12.51 13.28
CA PHE A 31 18.30 -13.73 13.24
C PHE A 31 16.80 -13.53 13.52
N TYR A 32 16.43 -12.58 14.39
CA TYR A 32 15.03 -12.35 14.83
C TYR A 32 14.31 -11.23 14.07
N ARG A 33 15.07 -10.36 13.40
CA ARG A 33 14.58 -9.16 12.72
C ARG A 33 15.10 -9.14 11.29
N ASP A 34 14.18 -9.33 10.36
CA ASP A 34 14.44 -9.09 8.95
C ASP A 34 14.44 -7.58 8.65
N ALA A 35 14.90 -7.21 7.46
CA ALA A 35 14.97 -5.82 7.02
C ALA A 35 13.62 -5.09 7.08
N LYS A 36 12.50 -5.79 6.81
CA LYS A 36 11.14 -5.22 6.87
C LYS A 36 10.73 -4.92 8.31
N LYS A 37 10.96 -5.85 9.25
CA LYS A 37 10.66 -5.65 10.68
C LYS A 37 11.51 -4.54 11.28
N VAL A 38 12.79 -4.45 10.91
CA VAL A 38 13.66 -3.33 11.35
C VAL A 38 13.12 -2.00 10.84
N LYS A 39 12.72 -1.90 9.56
CA LYS A 39 12.11 -0.68 9.03
C LYS A 39 10.82 -0.31 9.75
N LYS A 40 9.94 -1.28 10.04
CA LYS A 40 8.69 -1.05 10.79
C LYS A 40 8.96 -0.55 12.21
N LEU A 41 9.89 -1.17 12.94
CA LEU A 41 10.28 -0.71 14.28
C LEU A 41 10.86 0.71 14.25
N ASN A 42 11.66 1.02 13.24
CA ASN A 42 12.21 2.36 13.06
C ASN A 42 11.14 3.42 12.83
N VAL A 43 9.94 3.09 12.35
CA VAL A 43 8.83 4.07 12.24
C VAL A 43 8.36 4.54 13.62
N LEU A 44 8.45 3.68 14.64
CA LEU A 44 8.01 4.02 16.00
C LEU A 44 9.01 4.92 16.73
N THR A 45 10.30 4.77 16.43
CA THR A 45 11.38 5.47 17.16
C THR A 45 12.03 6.59 16.37
N LYS A 46 11.97 6.53 15.03
CA LYS A 46 12.51 7.54 14.12
C LYS A 46 11.33 8.30 13.51
N GLY A 47 11.54 9.59 13.26
CA GLY A 47 10.47 10.48 12.81
C GLY A 47 10.79 11.94 13.09
N THR A 48 11.73 12.21 13.99
CA THR A 48 12.17 13.54 14.38
C THR A 48 13.09 14.18 13.34
N ALA A 49 13.16 15.50 13.37
CA ALA A 49 14.10 16.26 12.54
C ALA A 49 15.54 16.06 13.04
N GLN A 50 16.50 15.97 12.11
CA GLN A 50 17.92 15.97 12.43
C GLN A 50 18.42 17.41 12.42
N ARG A 51 19.28 17.74 13.39
CA ARG A 51 19.86 19.08 13.56
C ARG A 51 21.37 19.04 13.58
N ASN A 52 22.03 20.12 13.14
CA ASN A 52 23.46 20.32 13.32
C ASN A 52 23.76 20.81 14.75
N ALA A 53 25.05 21.00 15.09
CA ALA A 53 25.47 21.51 16.40
C ALA A 53 24.97 22.94 16.69
N ALA A 54 24.71 23.74 15.65
CA ALA A 54 24.12 25.07 15.75
C ALA A 54 22.58 25.06 15.96
N GLY A 55 21.96 23.87 15.95
CA GLY A 55 20.51 23.71 16.16
C GLY A 55 19.67 23.87 14.89
N GLU A 56 20.28 24.08 13.73
CA GLU A 56 19.60 24.19 12.44
C GLU A 56 19.19 22.81 11.92
N ILE A 57 18.03 22.73 11.26
CA ILE A 57 17.48 21.46 10.76
C ILE A 57 18.18 21.08 9.46
N THR A 58 18.98 20.01 9.50
CA THR A 58 19.67 19.42 8.34
C THR A 58 18.77 18.46 7.57
N LYS A 59 17.87 17.78 8.29
CA LYS A 59 16.86 16.90 7.69
C LYS A 59 15.54 17.09 8.38
N ALA A 60 14.52 17.49 7.62
CA ALA A 60 13.16 17.60 8.11
C ALA A 60 12.65 16.27 8.68
N ALA A 61 11.75 16.36 9.64
CA ALA A 61 11.01 15.22 10.16
C ALA A 61 10.21 14.53 9.05
N VAL A 62 9.86 13.27 9.26
CA VAL A 62 9.14 12.48 8.26
C VAL A 62 7.76 13.12 8.02
N PHE A 63 7.39 13.30 6.75
CA PHE A 63 6.17 13.99 6.30
C PHE A 63 6.08 15.49 6.66
N GLN A 64 7.16 16.12 7.11
CA GLN A 64 7.21 17.56 7.42
C GLN A 64 8.21 18.31 6.51
N SER A 65 8.20 17.99 5.21
CA SER A 65 8.98 18.77 4.24
C SER A 65 8.44 20.20 4.16
N ARG A 66 9.35 21.16 4.00
CA ARG A 66 9.02 22.58 3.83
C ARG A 66 8.90 22.98 2.36
N GLU A 67 9.23 22.06 1.46
CA GLU A 67 9.19 22.29 0.03
C GLU A 67 7.74 22.36 -0.45
N ARG A 68 7.41 23.41 -1.20
CA ARG A 68 6.09 23.57 -1.82
C ARG A 68 6.08 22.84 -3.16
N PRO A 69 5.24 21.81 -3.36
CA PRO A 69 5.17 21.13 -4.65
C PRO A 69 4.52 22.01 -5.72
N SER A 70 4.90 21.80 -6.98
CA SER A 70 4.17 22.36 -8.14
C SER A 70 2.90 21.56 -8.37
N ALA A 71 1.75 22.10 -7.96
CA ALA A 71 0.45 21.44 -8.08
C ALA A 71 -0.28 21.87 -9.36
N ARG A 72 0.19 21.39 -10.52
CA ARG A 72 -0.48 21.62 -11.81
C ARG A 72 -1.10 20.32 -12.32
N ILE A 73 -2.29 20.42 -12.91
CA ILE A 73 -2.95 19.31 -13.60
C ILE A 73 -2.66 19.44 -15.08
N GLU A 74 -2.08 18.40 -15.68
CA GLU A 74 -1.80 18.38 -17.11
C GLU A 74 -3.11 18.27 -17.92
N PRO A 75 -3.29 19.08 -18.97
CA PRO A 75 -4.42 18.93 -19.88
C PRO A 75 -4.32 17.57 -20.60
N ASN A 76 -5.34 16.73 -20.45
CA ASN A 76 -5.35 15.39 -21.05
C ASN A 76 -6.74 15.02 -21.56
N ARG A 77 -6.82 14.46 -22.77
CA ARG A 77 -8.10 13.99 -23.36
C ARG A 77 -8.78 12.91 -22.52
N LYS A 78 -7.99 12.14 -21.75
CA LYS A 78 -8.48 11.07 -20.86
C LYS A 78 -9.40 11.59 -19.75
N TRP A 79 -9.31 12.88 -19.37
CA TRP A 79 -10.23 13.48 -18.38
C TRP A 79 -11.69 13.47 -18.86
N PHE A 80 -11.91 13.51 -20.17
CA PHE A 80 -13.22 13.64 -20.78
C PHE A 80 -13.73 12.34 -21.40
N THR A 81 -12.96 11.25 -21.30
CA THR A 81 -13.40 9.93 -21.78
C THR A 81 -14.15 9.20 -20.66
N ASN A 82 -15.21 8.49 -21.01
CA ASN A 82 -15.97 7.70 -20.04
C ASN A 82 -15.06 6.65 -19.36
N THR A 83 -14.92 6.71 -18.03
CA THR A 83 -14.02 5.84 -17.26
C THR A 83 -14.69 4.57 -16.73
N ARG A 84 -16.02 4.59 -16.56
CA ARG A 84 -16.82 3.43 -16.18
C ARG A 84 -18.13 3.45 -16.96
N VAL A 85 -18.33 2.44 -17.78
CA VAL A 85 -19.56 2.20 -18.57
C VAL A 85 -20.00 0.77 -18.28
N ILE A 86 -21.30 0.55 -18.24
CA ILE A 86 -21.91 -0.78 -18.12
C ILE A 86 -22.88 -0.95 -19.28
N SER A 87 -22.92 -2.14 -19.88
CA SER A 87 -23.94 -2.45 -20.89
C SER A 87 -25.29 -2.68 -20.22
N GLN A 88 -26.37 -2.41 -20.95
CA GLN A 88 -27.71 -2.58 -20.41
C GLN A 88 -28.00 -4.05 -20.04
N ASP A 89 -27.53 -5.00 -20.85
CA ASP A 89 -27.72 -6.43 -20.59
C ASP A 89 -27.01 -6.87 -19.30
N ALA A 90 -25.78 -6.41 -19.09
CA ALA A 90 -25.03 -6.69 -17.87
C ALA A 90 -25.70 -6.05 -16.64
N LEU A 91 -26.27 -4.85 -16.81
CA LEU A 91 -27.01 -4.17 -15.75
C LEU A 91 -28.28 -4.94 -15.37
N SER A 92 -29.05 -5.42 -16.35
CA SER A 92 -30.25 -6.24 -16.11
C SER A 92 -29.92 -7.57 -15.42
N ALA A 93 -28.90 -8.30 -15.91
CA ALA A 93 -28.44 -9.53 -15.28
C ALA A 93 -27.98 -9.29 -13.84
N PHE A 94 -27.31 -8.15 -13.60
CA PHE A 94 -26.83 -7.78 -12.27
C PHE A 94 -27.96 -7.44 -11.31
N ARG A 95 -29.00 -6.71 -11.75
CA ARG A 95 -30.21 -6.44 -10.94
C ARG A 95 -30.84 -7.74 -10.44
N GLY A 96 -31.00 -8.74 -11.32
CA GLY A 96 -31.55 -10.05 -10.96
C GLY A 96 -30.70 -10.81 -9.93
N ALA A 97 -29.38 -10.84 -10.13
CA ALA A 97 -28.47 -11.51 -9.20
C ALA A 97 -28.45 -10.86 -7.80
N VAL A 98 -28.55 -9.53 -7.73
CA VAL A 98 -28.59 -8.79 -6.47
C VAL A 98 -29.90 -9.06 -5.71
N GLN A 99 -31.05 -9.05 -6.38
CA GLN A 99 -32.32 -9.38 -5.73
C GLN A 99 -32.33 -10.81 -5.17
N ALA A 100 -31.78 -11.77 -5.90
CA ALA A 100 -31.69 -13.15 -5.44
C ALA A 100 -30.83 -13.27 -4.17
N GLN A 101 -29.70 -12.56 -4.13
CA GLN A 101 -28.76 -12.64 -3.00
C GLN A 101 -29.15 -11.77 -1.80
N GLN A 102 -29.84 -10.64 -2.02
CA GLN A 102 -30.24 -9.73 -0.94
C GLN A 102 -31.14 -10.40 0.11
N ASN A 103 -31.91 -11.40 -0.31
CA ASN A 103 -32.89 -12.07 0.53
C ASN A 103 -32.32 -13.29 1.27
N ASP A 104 -31.04 -13.64 1.06
CA ASP A 104 -30.42 -14.80 1.72
C ASP A 104 -29.65 -14.40 3.00
N PRO A 105 -30.17 -14.68 4.21
CA PRO A 105 -29.55 -14.30 5.47
C PRO A 105 -28.35 -15.17 5.87
N TYR A 106 -28.09 -16.29 5.18
CA TYR A 106 -27.02 -17.23 5.53
C TYR A 106 -25.71 -16.97 4.77
N SER A 107 -25.75 -16.10 3.78
CA SER A 107 -24.59 -15.74 2.97
C SER A 107 -23.98 -14.40 3.39
N TYR A 108 -22.64 -14.29 3.32
CA TYR A 108 -21.91 -13.07 3.66
C TYR A 108 -21.00 -12.62 2.51
N LEU A 109 -21.07 -11.33 2.18
CA LEU A 109 -20.25 -10.74 1.13
C LEU A 109 -18.86 -10.34 1.67
N LEU A 110 -17.80 -11.00 1.19
CA LEU A 110 -16.43 -10.70 1.62
C LEU A 110 -15.78 -9.54 0.84
N LYS A 111 -16.12 -9.38 -0.44
CA LYS A 111 -15.58 -8.32 -1.30
C LYS A 111 -16.65 -7.86 -2.28
N GLN A 112 -17.04 -6.60 -2.15
CA GLN A 112 -17.98 -5.97 -3.07
C GLN A 112 -17.25 -5.47 -4.32
N ASN A 113 -17.79 -5.77 -5.49
CA ASN A 113 -17.35 -5.15 -6.74
C ASN A 113 -17.82 -3.69 -6.79
N LYS A 114 -17.08 -2.81 -7.47
CA LYS A 114 -17.47 -1.39 -7.60
C LYS A 114 -18.62 -1.27 -8.59
N LEU A 115 -19.84 -1.23 -8.08
CA LEU A 115 -21.08 -1.29 -8.85
C LEU A 115 -21.85 0.03 -8.74
N PRO A 116 -22.53 0.49 -9.81
CA PRO A 116 -23.37 1.68 -9.77
C PRO A 116 -24.71 1.36 -9.08
N MET A 117 -24.69 1.21 -7.75
CA MET A 117 -25.86 0.79 -6.95
C MET A 117 -27.09 1.70 -7.12
N SER A 118 -26.90 2.98 -7.45
CA SER A 118 -28.01 3.87 -7.79
C SER A 118 -28.83 3.31 -8.97
N LEU A 119 -28.16 2.90 -10.05
CA LEU A 119 -28.80 2.34 -11.24
C LEU A 119 -29.48 0.97 -11.00
N ILE A 120 -29.26 0.33 -9.86
CA ILE A 120 -29.87 -0.94 -9.50
C ILE A 120 -31.16 -0.73 -8.71
N LYS A 121 -31.26 0.36 -7.94
CA LYS A 121 -32.40 0.69 -7.08
C LYS A 121 -33.37 1.71 -7.68
N ASP A 122 -33.09 2.23 -8.87
CA ASP A 122 -33.96 3.22 -9.53
C ASP A 122 -35.41 2.74 -9.70
N ASP A 123 -35.64 1.44 -9.88
CA ASP A 123 -36.99 0.88 -10.04
C ASP A 123 -37.82 0.85 -8.72
N GLU A 124 -37.16 0.96 -7.55
CA GLU A 124 -37.82 0.94 -6.23
C GLU A 124 -38.27 2.34 -5.76
N THR A 125 -37.79 3.40 -6.41
CA THR A 125 -38.00 4.80 -5.98
C THR A 125 -38.93 5.59 -6.90
N LYS A 126 -39.60 4.92 -7.84
CA LYS A 126 -40.66 5.48 -8.69
C LYS A 126 -42.05 5.04 -8.25
#